data_AF-A0A937P6G3-F1
#
_entry.id   AF-A0A937P6G3-F1
#
_cell.length_a   1.000
_cell.length_b   1.000
_cell.length_c   1.000
_cell.angle_alpha   90.00
_cell.angle_beta   90.00
_cell.angle_gamma   90.00
#
_symmetry.space_group_name_H-M   'P 1'
#
loop_
_entity.id
_entity.type
_entity.pdbx_description
1 polymer ?
#
loop_
_entity_poly.entity_id
_entity_poly.type
_entity_poly.pdbx_seq_one_letter_code
_entity_poly.pdbx_strand_id
1 'polypeptide(L)'
;MEKKTASTRTIDQVKKERQVPTMVKEELKQFNRMKRAIRTALEEGPKTIPELAGELDLSPAEVTYYLMSLRKYGVVMTGELDDMDEYYYYQLKK
;
A
#
# COMPACT_ATOMS: atom_id res chain seq x y z
N MET A 1 20.33 -39.55 31.96
CA MET A 1 21.02 -38.71 30.97
C MET A 1 19.99 -37.75 30.38
N GLU A 2 19.90 -36.53 30.93
CA GLU A 2 19.03 -35.49 30.38
C GLU A 2 19.60 -34.97 29.07
N LYS A 3 18.80 -35.04 28.00
CA LYS A 3 19.17 -34.53 26.68
C LYS A 3 19.20 -33.01 26.75
N LYS A 4 20.39 -32.41 26.66
CA LYS A 4 20.57 -30.97 26.44
C LYS A 4 19.80 -30.56 25.20
N THR A 5 18.68 -29.85 25.39
CA THR A 5 17.93 -29.24 24.28
C THR A 5 18.82 -28.19 23.64
N ALA A 6 18.96 -28.28 22.31
CA ALA A 6 19.75 -27.35 21.52
C ALA A 6 19.34 -25.90 21.86
N SER A 7 20.32 -25.06 22.20
CA SER A 7 20.14 -23.64 22.53
C SER A 7 19.13 -22.99 21.58
N THR A 8 17.91 -22.76 22.05
CA THR A 8 16.88 -22.04 21.31
C THR A 8 17.46 -20.68 20.93
N ARG A 9 17.51 -20.37 19.63
CA ARG A 9 18.10 -19.11 19.18
C ARG A 9 17.30 -17.98 19.82
N THR A 10 17.97 -16.93 20.29
CA THR A 10 17.31 -15.76 20.92
C THR A 10 16.21 -15.19 20.02
N ILE A 11 16.38 -15.27 18.70
CA ILE A 11 15.38 -14.84 17.71
C ILE A 11 14.05 -15.60 17.82
N ASP A 12 14.08 -16.89 18.20
CA ASP A 12 12.89 -17.75 18.26
C ASP A 12 12.10 -17.46 19.54
N GLN A 13 12.79 -17.12 20.63
CA GLN A 13 12.17 -16.66 21.88
C GLN A 13 11.51 -15.29 21.68
N VAL A 14 12.20 -14.34 21.05
CA VAL A 14 11.67 -13.00 20.78
C VAL A 14 10.43 -13.05 19.88
N LYS A 15 10.41 -13.91 18.84
CA LYS A 15 9.23 -14.09 17.98
C LYS A 15 8.03 -14.67 18.72
N LYS A 16 8.26 -15.54 19.72
CA LYS A 16 7.19 -16.14 20.53
C LYS A 16 6.56 -15.12 21.48
N GLU A 17 7.40 -14.24 22.04
CA GLU A 17 6.96 -13.22 23.01
C GLU A 17 6.37 -11.98 22.33
N ARG A 18 6.95 -11.52 21.21
CA ARG A 18 6.50 -10.34 20.47
C ARG A 18 5.54 -10.75 19.36
N GLN A 19 4.25 -10.74 19.66
CA GLN A 19 3.22 -10.86 18.64
C GLN A 19 2.88 -9.50 18.05
N VAL A 20 2.71 -9.45 16.72
CA VAL A 20 2.26 -8.24 16.03
C VAL A 20 0.83 -7.92 16.49
N PRO A 21 0.56 -6.68 16.96
CA PRO A 21 -0.78 -6.27 17.36
C PRO A 21 -1.81 -6.50 16.25
N THR A 22 -3.03 -6.89 16.62
CA THR A 22 -4.12 -7.15 15.65
C THR A 22 -4.43 -5.93 14.79
N MET A 23 -4.41 -4.73 15.38
CA MET A 23 -4.62 -3.45 14.67
C MET A 23 -3.68 -3.29 13.46
N VAL A 24 -2.38 -3.54 13.66
CA VAL A 24 -1.37 -3.44 12.59
C VAL A 24 -1.64 -4.44 11.46
N LYS A 25 -2.15 -5.64 11.80
CA LYS A 25 -2.50 -6.66 10.79
C LYS A 25 -3.69 -6.20 9.94
N GLU A 26 -4.71 -5.62 10.56
CA GLU A 26 -5.88 -5.10 9.84
C GLU A 26 -5.53 -3.89 8.98
N GLU A 27 -4.70 -2.97 9.48
CA GLU A 27 -4.18 -1.84 8.70
C GLU A 27 -3.40 -2.31 7.47
N LEU A 28 -2.51 -3.30 7.63
CA LEU A 28 -1.77 -3.88 6.51
C LEU A 28 -2.70 -4.55 5.49
N LYS A 29 -3.76 -5.22 5.95
CA LYS A 29 -4.75 -5.84 5.08
C LYS A 29 -5.51 -4.78 4.29
N GLN A 30 -5.95 -3.70 4.95
CA GLN A 30 -6.63 -2.59 4.30
C GLN A 30 -5.72 -1.89 3.29
N PHE A 31 -4.47 -1.59 3.66
CA PHE A 31 -3.49 -1.00 2.75
C PHE A 31 -3.27 -1.88 1.52
N ASN A 32 -3.12 -3.19 1.69
CA ASN A 32 -2.94 -4.11 0.56
C ASN A 32 -4.18 -4.19 -0.34
N ARG A 33 -5.39 -4.11 0.23
CA ARG A 33 -6.63 -4.03 -0.55
C ARG A 33 -6.65 -2.76 -1.40
N MET A 34 -6.37 -1.60 -0.81
CA MET A 34 -6.35 -0.32 -1.50
C MET A 34 -5.26 -0.24 -2.56
N LYS A 35 -4.06 -0.75 -2.25
CA LYS A 35 -2.96 -0.88 -3.22
C LYS A 35 -3.38 -1.69 -4.45
N ARG A 36 -4.09 -2.81 -4.26
CA ARG A 36 -4.58 -3.62 -5.39
C ARG A 36 -5.62 -2.86 -6.20
N ALA A 37 -6.60 -2.25 -5.53
CA ALA A 37 -7.65 -1.49 -6.19
C ALA A 37 -7.09 -0.35 -7.06
N ILE A 38 -6.20 0.49 -6.52
CA ILE A 38 -5.55 1.57 -7.27
C ILE A 38 -4.72 1.02 -8.42
N ARG A 39 -3.97 -0.07 -8.21
CA ARG A 39 -3.18 -0.67 -9.31
C ARG A 39 -4.07 -1.17 -10.44
N THR A 40 -5.16 -1.86 -10.13
CA THR A 40 -6.12 -2.34 -11.12
C THR A 40 -6.76 -1.18 -11.88
N ALA A 41 -7.17 -0.11 -11.19
CA ALA A 41 -7.68 1.09 -11.86
C ALA A 41 -6.64 1.68 -12.83
N LEU A 42 -5.36 1.73 -12.44
CA LEU A 42 -4.27 2.24 -13.26
C LEU A 42 -3.75 1.26 -14.34
N GLU A 43 -4.21 0.01 -14.35
CA GLU A 43 -3.95 -0.94 -15.44
C GLU A 43 -4.78 -0.59 -16.69
N GLU A 44 -5.93 0.04 -16.51
CA GLU A 44 -6.80 0.51 -17.61
C GLU A 44 -6.24 1.75 -18.31
N GLY A 45 -5.44 2.56 -17.59
CA GLY A 45 -4.80 3.75 -18.13
C GLY A 45 -4.40 4.74 -17.04
N PRO A 46 -3.70 5.83 -17.41
CA PRO A 46 -3.41 6.92 -16.49
C PRO A 46 -4.69 7.58 -15.98
N LYS A 47 -4.78 7.84 -14.67
CA LYS A 47 -5.95 8.48 -14.03
C LYS A 47 -5.51 9.55 -13.04
N THR A 48 -6.31 10.60 -12.90
CA THR A 48 -6.15 11.67 -11.90
C THR A 48 -6.71 11.25 -10.54
N ILE A 49 -6.47 12.07 -9.50
CA ILE A 49 -7.00 11.81 -8.16
C ILE A 49 -8.55 11.82 -8.14
N PRO A 50 -9.26 12.79 -8.76
CA PRO A 50 -10.73 12.78 -8.80
C PRO A 50 -11.32 11.57 -9.54
N GLU A 51 -10.70 11.16 -10.66
CA GLU A 51 -11.14 9.98 -11.41
C GLU A 51 -11.01 8.70 -10.58
N LEU A 52 -9.86 8.51 -9.94
CA LEU A 52 -9.64 7.39 -9.01
C LEU A 52 -10.61 7.42 -7.82
N ALA A 53 -10.93 8.61 -7.30
CA ALA A 53 -11.87 8.77 -6.20
C ALA A 53 -13.28 8.33 -6.62
N GLY A 54 -13.73 8.75 -7.80
CA GLY A 54 -15.03 8.36 -8.35
C GLY A 54 -15.14 6.87 -8.66
N GLU A 55 -14.10 6.28 -9.26
CA GLU A 55 -14.09 4.86 -9.62
C GLU A 55 -14.02 3.92 -8.42
N LEU A 56 -13.25 4.29 -7.39
CA LEU A 56 -13.03 3.46 -6.21
C LEU A 56 -14.06 3.69 -5.10
N ASP A 57 -14.98 4.65 -5.28
CA ASP A 57 -15.94 5.10 -4.26
C ASP A 57 -15.23 5.49 -2.95
N LEU A 58 -14.19 6.31 -3.07
CA LEU A 58 -13.34 6.78 -1.96
C LEU A 58 -13.27 8.30 -1.93
N SER A 59 -12.94 8.87 -0.78
CA SER A 59 -12.65 10.30 -0.72
C SER A 59 -11.34 10.65 -1.46
N PRO A 60 -11.22 11.85 -2.06
CA PRO A 60 -9.96 12.31 -2.66
C PRO A 60 -8.78 12.29 -1.68
N ALA A 61 -9.04 12.54 -0.38
CA ALA A 61 -8.02 12.49 0.66
C ALA A 61 -7.48 11.07 0.88
N GLU A 62 -8.35 10.06 0.91
CA GLU A 62 -7.95 8.65 1.02
C GLU A 62 -7.17 8.19 -0.20
N VAL A 63 -7.66 8.50 -1.40
CA VAL A 63 -6.93 8.21 -2.66
C VAL A 63 -5.55 8.85 -2.63
N THR A 64 -5.48 10.14 -2.27
CA THR A 64 -4.20 10.86 -2.18
C THR A 64 -3.24 10.18 -1.21
N TYR A 65 -3.70 9.80 -0.01
CA TYR A 65 -2.86 9.13 0.99
C TYR A 65 -2.24 7.83 0.46
N TYR A 66 -3.06 6.96 -0.14
CA TYR A 66 -2.57 5.69 -0.69
C TYR A 66 -1.69 5.92 -1.94
N LEU A 67 -2.12 6.80 -2.85
CA LEU A 67 -1.42 7.08 -4.10
C LEU A 67 -0.04 7.70 -3.85
N MET A 68 0.07 8.65 -2.91
CA MET A 68 1.37 9.21 -2.50
C MET A 68 2.28 8.15 -1.89
N SER A 69 1.72 7.22 -1.11
CA SER A 69 2.49 6.09 -0.57
C SER A 69 3.02 5.20 -1.70
N LEU A 70 2.17 4.85 -2.68
CA LEU A 70 2.57 4.08 -3.85
C LEU A 70 3.63 4.81 -4.68
N ARG A 71 3.52 6.14 -4.81
CA ARG A 71 4.52 6.97 -5.52
C ARG A 71 5.86 6.95 -4.80
N LYS A 72 5.86 7.15 -3.48
CA LYS A 72 7.07 7.13 -2.64
C LYS A 72 7.85 5.82 -2.80
N TYR A 73 7.17 4.69 -2.88
CA TYR A 73 7.79 3.37 -3.05
C TYR A 73 7.96 2.94 -4.51
N GLY A 74 7.75 3.86 -5.47
CA GLY A 74 8.01 3.62 -6.88
C GLY A 74 7.06 2.64 -7.55
N VAL A 75 5.85 2.45 -7.03
CA VAL A 75 4.80 1.62 -7.65
C VAL A 75 4.06 2.41 -8.73
N VAL A 76 3.89 3.72 -8.54
CA VAL A 76 3.26 4.64 -9.49
C VAL A 76 4.18 5.82 -9.76
N MET A 77 3.97 6.49 -10.89
CA MET A 77 4.64 7.73 -11.26
C MET A 77 3.62 8.76 -11.75
N THR A 78 3.99 10.04 -11.63
CA THR A 78 3.22 11.15 -12.19
C THR A 78 3.48 11.25 -13.69
N GLY A 79 2.41 11.50 -14.44
CA GLY A 79 2.42 11.88 -15.85
C GLY A 79 2.23 13.38 -16.02
N GLU A 80 1.52 13.76 -17.08
CA GLU A 80 1.19 15.14 -17.42
C GLU A 80 0.06 15.69 -16.52
N LEU A 81 -0.12 17.01 -16.54
CA LEU A 81 -1.30 17.64 -15.96
C LEU A 81 -2.52 17.36 -16.84
N ASP A 82 -3.71 17.42 -16.24
CA ASP A 82 -4.96 17.43 -16.96
C ASP A 82 -5.18 18.74 -17.73
N ASP A 83 -6.21 18.78 -18.57
CA ASP A 83 -6.50 19.91 -19.46
C ASP A 83 -6.76 21.23 -18.71
N MET A 84 -7.08 21.15 -17.41
CA MET A 84 -7.34 22.30 -16.54
C MET A 84 -6.11 22.72 -15.70
N ASP A 85 -4.97 22.05 -15.86
CA ASP A 85 -3.75 22.24 -15.07
C ASP A 85 -3.96 22.07 -13.54
N GLU A 86 -4.98 21.30 -13.12
CA GLU A 86 -5.35 21.12 -11.71
C GLU A 86 -4.78 19.83 -11.12
N TYR A 87 -4.81 18.74 -11.88
CA TYR A 87 -4.43 17.41 -11.40
C TYR A 87 -3.41 16.74 -12.31
N TYR A 88 -2.43 16.08 -11.69
CA TYR A 88 -1.57 15.16 -12.43
C TYR A 88 -2.29 13.85 -12.72
N TYR A 89 -2.08 13.33 -13.92
CA TYR A 89 -2.31 11.92 -14.20
C TYR A 89 -1.28 11.05 -13.46
N TYR A 90 -1.73 9.89 -12.96
CA TYR A 90 -0.87 8.88 -12.36
C TYR A 90 -0.93 7.61 -13.18
N GLN A 91 0.20 6.92 -13.30
CA GLN A 91 0.31 5.66 -14.03
C GLN A 91 1.21 4.69 -13.29
N LEU A 92 1.07 3.39 -13.59
CA LEU A 92 1.97 2.38 -13.05
C LEU A 92 3.40 2.63 -13.53
N LYS A 93 4.37 2.49 -12.61
CA LYS A 93 5.78 2.51 -12.98
C LYS A 93 6.11 1.19 -13.70
N LYS A 94 6.56 1.29 -14.95
CA LYS A 94 7.08 0.15 -15.72
C LYS A 94 8.47 -0.26 -15.26
#